data_AF-A0A315ZN36-F1
#
_entry.id   AF-A0A315ZN36-F1
#
_cell.length_a   1.000
_cell.length_b   1.000
_cell.length_c   1.000
_cell.angle_alpha   90.00
_cell.angle_beta   90.00
_cell.angle_gamma   90.00
#
_symmetry.space_group_name_H-M   'P 1'
#
loop_
_entity.id
_entity.type
_entity.pdbx_description
1 polymer ?
#
loop_
_entity_poly.entity_id
_entity_poly.type
_entity_poly.pdbx_seq_one_letter_code
_entity_poly.pdbx_strand_id
1 'polypeptide(L)'
;MVDRVHSVFVSSTFTDLRAERLAVTDVLLRSKCLPAGMELFASGSRAPWQTITRSLDLADYMVLILAGRYGSLRKGTDLGYTHSEYRYALERGIPVLPFLIKDIDDLPGHKVELQTRFKKKLADFRQEVLDGDQTCLFWSTEAQLREQVAFSIAAAKDDFPRPGWVRGDAPASGGHLSEDPADSLPIRVEIDDRIPLAPLTDCVEDFRRFVEAQQQGLLDAIPEPKPPTPAPPAGAVLSVGAFAGLAEQLRQSGSTFGLKPEDRSQEQYRAEVSAYGTTLAKALPTIREQMAARVLAPLIVNVTNPERKNLAGVELVLHIEGDVRAVPVEDIEDGWDPKDDMPTAPRKWGPRSTWASTDFLASISGADFPLGSLARQVQIEHDGSVTLRYPPFDLRPKGGQELSSVVLLVPDGAARTRRATWIVTATNRDGLAEGELTLDFSAAPRNVWRDWWRRQA
;
A
#
# COMPACT_ATOMS: atom_id res chain seq x y z
N MET A 1 -24.87 34.50 6.40
CA MET A 1 -23.58 34.19 5.77
C MET A 1 -23.49 32.67 5.69
N VAL A 2 -23.29 32.09 4.51
CA VAL A 2 -23.26 30.62 4.33
C VAL A 2 -21.95 30.09 4.94
N ASP A 3 -22.03 29.06 5.78
CA ASP A 3 -20.84 28.45 6.39
C ASP A 3 -20.04 27.68 5.32
N ARG A 4 -18.76 28.03 5.14
CA ARG A 4 -17.88 27.46 4.11
C ARG A 4 -16.71 26.73 4.75
N VAL A 5 -16.44 25.54 4.26
CA VAL A 5 -15.27 24.74 4.63
C VAL A 5 -14.26 24.82 3.48
N HIS A 6 -13.02 25.22 3.74
CA HIS A 6 -12.04 25.43 2.66
C HIS A 6 -11.07 24.25 2.53
N SER A 7 -10.75 23.81 1.32
CA SER A 7 -9.70 22.80 1.11
C SER A 7 -8.32 23.47 1.16
N VAL A 8 -7.39 22.87 1.90
CA VAL A 8 -6.03 23.42 2.07
C VAL A 8 -5.00 22.36 1.77
N PHE A 9 -4.18 22.58 0.74
CA PHE A 9 -3.09 21.67 0.38
C PHE A 9 -1.86 21.92 1.25
N VAL A 10 -1.37 20.91 1.97
CA VAL A 10 -0.18 20.98 2.83
C VAL A 10 1.03 20.43 2.06
N SER A 11 1.88 21.32 1.57
CA SER A 11 3.10 21.00 0.82
C SER A 11 4.33 21.06 1.74
N SER A 12 5.06 19.95 1.87
CA SER A 12 6.33 19.88 2.59
C SER A 12 7.11 18.61 2.23
N THR A 13 8.35 18.49 2.70
CA THR A 13 8.99 17.17 2.81
C THR A 13 8.26 16.30 3.85
N PHE A 14 8.29 14.97 3.69
CA PHE A 14 7.47 14.07 4.50
C PHE A 14 8.20 13.43 5.66
N THR A 15 9.33 12.75 5.40
CA THR A 15 9.98 11.86 6.39
C THR A 15 10.50 12.61 7.62
N ASP A 16 10.95 13.86 7.45
CA ASP A 16 11.52 14.72 8.47
C ASP A 16 10.49 15.61 9.21
N LEU A 17 9.31 15.83 8.61
CA LEU A 17 8.29 16.78 9.10
C LEU A 17 6.97 16.13 9.52
N ARG A 18 6.96 14.84 9.85
CA ARG A 18 5.71 14.14 10.20
C ARG A 18 4.96 14.78 11.39
N ALA A 19 5.68 15.19 12.43
CA ALA A 19 5.09 15.81 13.60
C ALA A 19 4.51 17.20 13.28
N GLU A 20 5.28 18.00 12.55
CA GLU A 20 4.91 19.33 12.08
C GLU A 20 3.70 19.29 11.15
N ARG A 21 3.66 18.34 10.20
CA ARG A 21 2.49 18.12 9.33
C ARG A 21 1.25 17.72 10.11
N LEU A 22 1.38 16.82 11.09
CA LEU A 22 0.26 16.41 11.94
C LEU A 22 -0.30 17.59 12.74
N ALA A 23 0.58 18.41 13.30
CA ALA A 23 0.22 19.63 14.01
C ALA A 23 -0.52 20.64 13.12
N VAL A 24 -0.06 20.84 11.90
CA VAL A 24 -0.71 21.72 10.91
C VAL A 24 -2.08 21.16 10.50
N THR A 25 -2.18 19.85 10.26
CA THR A 25 -3.44 19.18 9.93
C THR A 25 -4.50 19.35 11.03
N ASP A 26 -4.15 19.16 12.30
CA ASP A 26 -5.06 19.38 13.45
C ASP A 26 -5.56 20.83 13.50
N VAL A 27 -4.68 21.80 13.27
CA VAL A 27 -5.03 23.23 13.24
C VAL A 27 -5.98 23.56 12.10
N LEU A 28 -5.71 23.04 10.91
CA LEU A 28 -6.56 23.27 9.73
C LEU A 28 -7.97 22.72 9.96
N LEU A 29 -8.09 21.52 10.52
CA LEU A 29 -9.38 20.94 10.89
C LEU A 29 -10.14 21.80 11.90
N ARG A 30 -9.47 22.27 12.96
CA ARG A 30 -10.06 23.20 13.95
C ARG A 30 -10.48 24.53 13.34
N SER A 31 -9.83 24.95 12.26
CA SER A 31 -10.08 26.20 11.54
C SER A 31 -11.13 26.07 10.42
N LYS A 32 -11.93 24.98 10.41
CA LYS A 32 -12.90 24.65 9.35
C LYS A 32 -12.26 24.58 7.96
N CYS A 33 -11.09 23.95 7.89
CA CYS A 33 -10.44 23.62 6.63
C CYS A 33 -10.30 22.10 6.49
N LEU A 34 -10.41 21.60 5.25
CA LEU A 34 -10.13 20.22 4.88
C LEU A 34 -8.69 20.12 4.39
N PRO A 35 -7.75 19.59 5.19
CA PRO A 35 -6.38 19.42 4.75
C PRO A 35 -6.30 18.36 3.65
N ALA A 36 -5.51 18.64 2.62
CA ALA A 36 -5.13 17.72 1.56
C ALA A 36 -3.61 17.61 1.51
N GLY A 37 -3.08 16.42 1.28
CA GLY A 37 -1.64 16.19 1.26
C GLY A 37 -1.31 14.81 0.71
N MET A 38 -0.05 14.60 0.35
CA MET A 38 0.41 13.36 -0.27
C MET A 38 0.18 12.10 0.57
N GLU A 39 0.08 12.25 1.89
CA GLU A 39 -0.24 11.20 2.86
C GLU A 39 -1.71 10.74 2.80
N LEU A 40 -2.59 11.54 2.20
CA LEU A 40 -4.00 11.24 1.97
C LEU A 40 -4.25 10.76 0.53
N PHE A 41 -3.22 10.72 -0.32
CA PHE A 41 -3.37 10.25 -1.70
C PHE A 41 -3.44 8.73 -1.72
N ALA A 42 -4.53 8.21 -2.28
CA ALA A 42 -4.68 6.78 -2.51
C ALA A 42 -3.59 6.24 -3.43
N SER A 43 -3.14 5.01 -3.17
CA SER A 43 -2.33 4.26 -4.13
C SER A 43 -3.07 4.12 -5.46
N GLY A 44 -2.38 4.25 -6.59
CA GLY A 44 -2.98 4.09 -7.91
C GLY A 44 -1.97 4.23 -9.04
N SER A 45 -2.32 3.71 -10.22
CA SER A 45 -1.45 3.61 -11.41
C SER A 45 -1.12 4.98 -12.06
N ARG A 46 -1.60 6.07 -11.46
CA ARG A 46 -1.33 7.44 -11.90
C ARG A 46 0.02 7.92 -11.38
N ALA A 47 0.79 8.59 -12.24
CA ALA A 47 2.05 9.19 -11.83
C ALA A 47 1.83 10.14 -10.62
N PRO A 48 2.66 10.08 -9.57
CA PRO A 48 2.46 10.87 -8.33
C PRO A 48 2.21 12.36 -8.59
N TRP A 49 2.92 12.93 -9.57
CA TRP A 49 2.75 14.32 -9.99
C TRP A 49 1.34 14.65 -10.49
N GLN A 50 0.71 13.77 -11.26
CA GLN A 50 -0.64 14.01 -11.79
C GLN A 50 -1.73 13.91 -10.70
N THR A 51 -1.47 13.20 -9.62
CA THR A 51 -2.35 13.15 -8.45
C THR A 51 -2.20 14.43 -7.63
N ILE A 52 -0.96 14.87 -7.40
CA ILE A 52 -0.62 16.13 -6.73
C ILE A 52 -1.32 17.32 -7.42
N THR A 53 -1.16 17.47 -8.74
CA THR A 53 -1.72 18.62 -9.47
C THR A 53 -3.23 18.67 -9.42
N ARG A 54 -3.92 17.52 -9.49
CA ARG A 54 -5.37 17.45 -9.31
C ARG A 54 -5.82 17.87 -7.92
N SER A 55 -5.08 17.45 -6.89
CA SER A 55 -5.39 17.85 -5.52
C SER A 55 -5.14 19.34 -5.31
N LEU A 56 -4.12 19.92 -5.94
CA LEU A 56 -3.87 21.36 -5.96
C LEU A 56 -4.99 22.11 -6.71
N ASP A 57 -5.45 21.61 -7.86
CA ASP A 57 -6.54 22.24 -8.62
C ASP A 57 -7.85 22.35 -7.82
N LEU A 58 -8.05 21.47 -6.83
CA LEU A 58 -9.21 21.47 -5.92
C LEU A 58 -8.95 22.24 -4.62
N ALA A 59 -7.74 22.76 -4.40
CA ALA A 59 -7.35 23.47 -3.19
C ALA A 59 -7.80 24.94 -3.25
N ASP A 60 -8.40 25.41 -2.16
CA ASP A 60 -8.66 26.83 -1.98
C ASP A 60 -7.36 27.58 -1.64
N TYR A 61 -6.54 27.00 -0.76
CA TYR A 61 -5.25 27.57 -0.34
C TYR A 61 -4.16 26.49 -0.31
N MET A 62 -2.89 26.90 -0.36
CA MET A 62 -1.75 26.03 -0.12
C MET A 62 -0.96 26.52 1.10
N VAL A 63 -0.68 25.61 2.04
CA VAL A 63 0.30 25.83 3.12
C VAL A 63 1.61 25.19 2.67
N LEU A 64 2.67 25.97 2.55
CA LEU A 64 4.01 25.49 2.23
C LEU A 64 4.87 25.50 3.49
N ILE A 65 5.45 24.36 3.85
CA ILE A 65 6.36 24.23 5.00
C ILE A 65 7.74 23.83 4.49
N LEU A 66 8.74 24.69 4.71
CA LEU A 66 10.13 24.42 4.34
C LEU A 66 11.00 24.27 5.59
N ALA A 67 11.76 23.18 5.66
CA ALA A 67 12.72 22.90 6.73
C ALA A 67 14.13 22.61 6.19
N GLY A 68 14.83 21.64 6.77
CA GLY A 68 16.22 21.33 6.45
C GLY A 68 16.45 20.40 5.25
N ARG A 69 15.40 19.91 4.58
CA ARG A 69 15.52 18.99 3.43
C ARG A 69 14.85 19.54 2.18
N TYR A 70 15.46 19.26 1.02
CA TYR A 70 14.87 19.58 -0.29
C TYR A 70 13.81 18.57 -0.73
N GLY A 71 13.96 17.31 -0.30
CA GLY A 71 13.08 16.20 -0.67
C GLY A 71 13.48 15.50 -1.96
N SER A 72 12.62 14.59 -2.42
CA SER A 72 12.86 13.75 -3.59
C SER A 72 12.59 14.52 -4.89
N LEU A 73 13.44 14.28 -5.90
CA LEU A 73 13.23 14.79 -7.25
C LEU A 73 12.05 14.11 -7.92
N ARG A 74 11.31 14.88 -8.72
CA ARG A 74 10.27 14.33 -9.59
C ARG A 74 10.90 13.65 -10.80
N LYS A 75 10.43 12.44 -11.12
CA LYS A 75 10.92 11.62 -12.23
C LYS A 75 10.95 12.44 -13.53
N GLY A 76 12.09 12.48 -14.20
CA GLY A 76 12.28 13.20 -15.46
C GLY A 76 12.51 14.70 -15.35
N THR A 77 12.64 15.27 -14.13
CA THR A 77 12.91 16.71 -13.94
C THR A 77 13.95 16.97 -12.87
N ASP A 78 14.60 18.13 -12.90
CA ASP A 78 15.59 18.55 -11.90
C ASP A 78 14.97 19.29 -10.69
N LEU A 79 13.64 19.29 -10.58
CA LEU A 79 12.88 19.89 -9.49
C LEU A 79 12.37 18.84 -8.50
N GLY A 80 12.37 19.21 -7.21
CA GLY A 80 11.74 18.42 -6.15
C GLY A 80 10.22 18.42 -6.28
N TYR A 81 9.54 17.47 -5.65
CA TYR A 81 8.06 17.47 -5.60
C TYR A 81 7.51 18.74 -4.95
N THR A 82 7.95 19.09 -3.74
CA THR A 82 7.53 20.30 -3.00
C THR A 82 7.84 21.59 -3.77
N HIS A 83 9.01 21.68 -4.42
CA HIS A 83 9.35 22.83 -5.25
C HIS A 83 8.44 22.92 -6.49
N SER A 84 8.13 21.77 -7.10
CA SER A 84 7.19 21.73 -8.22
C SER A 84 5.77 22.11 -7.81
N GLU A 85 5.30 21.64 -6.65
CA GLU A 85 4.01 21.99 -6.05
C GLU A 85 3.87 23.49 -5.86
N TYR A 86 4.90 24.13 -5.28
CA TYR A 86 4.96 25.57 -5.11
C TYR A 86 4.76 26.33 -6.42
N ARG A 87 5.58 26.03 -7.44
CA ARG A 87 5.46 26.71 -8.74
C ARG A 87 4.11 26.46 -9.40
N TYR A 88 3.60 25.23 -9.34
CA TYR A 88 2.29 24.90 -9.89
C TYR A 88 1.17 25.69 -9.19
N ALA A 89 1.22 25.84 -7.86
CA ALA A 89 0.23 26.62 -7.13
C ALA A 89 0.20 28.09 -7.59
N LEU A 90 1.38 28.69 -7.80
CA LEU A 90 1.49 30.05 -8.34
C LEU A 90 0.95 30.16 -9.76
N GLU A 91 1.32 29.23 -10.64
CA GLU A 91 0.82 29.18 -12.02
C GLU A 91 -0.71 29.08 -12.10
N ARG A 92 -1.35 28.45 -11.10
CA ARG A 92 -2.80 28.27 -11.03
C ARG A 92 -3.52 29.35 -10.22
N GLY A 93 -2.80 30.33 -9.68
CA GLY A 93 -3.38 31.39 -8.84
C GLY A 93 -4.00 30.86 -7.54
N ILE A 94 -3.42 29.79 -6.98
CA ILE A 94 -3.79 29.27 -5.66
C ILE A 94 -2.99 30.08 -4.63
N PRO A 95 -3.65 30.78 -3.68
CA PRO A 95 -2.93 31.53 -2.66
C PRO A 95 -2.03 30.60 -1.82
N VAL A 96 -0.76 30.97 -1.69
CA VAL A 96 0.26 30.20 -0.97
C VAL A 96 0.61 30.90 0.34
N LEU A 97 0.62 30.15 1.43
CA LEU A 97 1.02 30.57 2.77
C LEU A 97 2.36 29.89 3.13
N PRO A 98 3.50 30.56 2.94
CA PRO A 98 4.81 29.98 3.18
C PRO A 98 5.31 30.13 4.63
N PHE A 99 5.73 29.00 5.22
CA PHE A 99 6.29 28.88 6.56
C PHE A 99 7.69 28.25 6.49
N LEU A 100 8.73 29.04 6.77
CA LEU A 100 10.12 28.61 6.65
C LEU A 100 10.74 28.40 8.04
N ILE A 101 11.44 27.29 8.25
CA ILE A 101 12.27 27.14 9.46
C ILE A 101 13.28 28.29 9.49
N LYS A 102 13.42 28.93 10.65
CA LYS A 102 14.32 30.07 10.82
C LYS A 102 15.79 29.65 10.67
N ASP A 103 16.20 28.69 11.50
CA ASP A 103 17.60 28.27 11.63
C ASP A 103 17.70 26.77 11.26
N ILE A 104 18.16 26.47 10.04
CA ILE A 104 18.31 25.08 9.56
C ILE A 104 19.38 24.34 10.36
N ASP A 105 20.43 25.04 10.81
CA ASP A 105 21.57 24.46 11.53
C ASP A 105 21.20 23.95 12.93
N ASP A 106 20.09 24.44 13.50
CA ASP A 106 19.57 23.99 14.80
C ASP A 106 18.76 22.69 14.70
N LEU A 107 18.47 22.20 13.48
CA LEU A 107 17.72 20.97 13.28
C LEU A 107 18.58 19.73 13.58
N PRO A 108 17.98 18.65 14.14
CA PRO A 108 18.67 17.37 14.28
C PRO A 108 19.21 16.87 12.95
N GLY A 109 20.40 16.26 12.93
CA GLY A 109 21.08 15.87 11.69
C GLY A 109 20.27 14.98 10.72
N HIS A 110 19.31 14.20 11.22
CA HIS A 110 18.41 13.38 10.37
C HIS A 110 17.32 14.20 9.66
N LYS A 111 17.06 15.43 10.10
CA LYS A 111 16.16 16.43 9.49
C LYS A 111 16.89 17.42 8.56
N VAL A 112 18.20 17.26 8.37
CA VAL A 112 19.01 18.13 7.52
C VAL A 112 19.50 17.36 6.30
N GLU A 113 19.49 18.02 5.15
CA GLU A 113 20.02 17.45 3.92
C GLU A 113 21.54 17.25 4.01
N LEU A 114 22.03 16.06 3.66
CA LEU A 114 23.46 15.75 3.75
C LEU A 114 24.17 15.99 2.42
N GLN A 115 23.47 15.85 1.29
CA GLN A 115 24.08 15.95 -0.03
C GLN A 115 24.22 17.41 -0.46
N THR A 116 25.46 17.84 -0.78
CA THR A 116 25.78 19.21 -1.22
C THR A 116 24.90 19.70 -2.37
N ARG A 117 24.58 18.84 -3.33
CA ARG A 117 23.68 19.17 -4.46
C ARG A 117 22.28 19.59 -4.00
N PHE A 118 21.72 18.92 -3.00
CA PHE A 118 20.37 19.16 -2.51
C PHE A 118 20.35 20.31 -1.50
N LYS A 119 21.44 20.53 -0.75
CA LYS A 119 21.62 21.75 0.05
C LYS A 119 21.54 23.01 -0.81
N LYS A 120 22.23 23.02 -1.96
CA LYS A 120 22.16 24.14 -2.89
C LYS A 120 20.74 24.35 -3.43
N LYS A 121 20.09 23.27 -3.90
CA LYS A 121 18.69 23.33 -4.38
C LYS A 121 17.71 23.83 -3.31
N LEU A 122 17.90 23.44 -2.05
CA LEU A 122 17.10 23.94 -0.93
C LEU A 122 17.34 25.43 -0.70
N ALA A 123 18.60 25.89 -0.73
CA ALA A 123 18.91 27.31 -0.60
C ALA A 123 18.29 28.13 -1.74
N ASP A 124 18.43 27.67 -2.99
CA ASP A 124 17.85 28.31 -4.16
C ASP A 124 16.31 28.38 -4.06
N PHE A 125 15.66 27.28 -3.63
CA PHE A 125 14.21 27.25 -3.46
C PHE A 125 13.73 28.15 -2.31
N ARG A 126 14.45 28.17 -1.19
CA ARG A 126 14.14 29.10 -0.09
C ARG A 126 14.25 30.54 -0.54
N GLN A 127 15.28 30.88 -1.32
CA GLN A 127 15.44 32.22 -1.87
C GLN A 127 14.29 32.57 -2.83
N GLU A 128 13.89 31.65 -3.71
CA GLU A 128 12.75 31.84 -4.62
C GLU A 128 11.43 32.10 -3.86
N VAL A 129 11.21 31.44 -2.73
CA VAL A 129 10.02 31.68 -1.89
C VAL A 129 10.10 33.04 -1.18
N LEU A 130 11.30 33.45 -0.72
CA LEU A 130 11.52 34.73 -0.06
C LEU A 130 11.42 35.93 -1.01
N ASP A 131 11.83 35.75 -2.27
CA ASP A 131 11.75 36.77 -3.31
C ASP A 131 10.35 36.88 -3.94
N GLY A 132 9.44 35.96 -3.58
CA GLY A 132 8.06 35.96 -4.04
C GLY A 132 7.21 37.08 -3.42
N ASP A 133 6.03 37.33 -4.00
CA ASP A 133 5.10 38.36 -3.53
C ASP A 133 4.36 37.99 -2.22
N GLN A 134 4.54 36.77 -1.72
CA GLN A 134 3.87 36.27 -0.52
C GLN A 134 4.61 36.62 0.76
N THR A 135 3.87 37.00 1.80
CA THR A 135 4.42 37.18 3.14
C THR A 135 4.89 35.85 3.72
N CYS A 136 6.20 35.72 3.95
CA CYS A 136 6.80 34.56 4.58
C CYS A 136 6.81 34.69 6.11
N LEU A 137 6.37 33.64 6.81
CA LEU A 137 6.52 33.53 8.25
C LEU A 137 7.62 32.53 8.61
N PHE A 138 8.36 32.83 9.68
CA PHE A 138 9.44 31.98 10.16
C PHE A 138 9.06 31.29 11.45
N TRP A 139 9.39 30.00 11.57
CA TRP A 139 9.13 29.19 12.75
C TRP A 139 10.42 28.52 13.26
N SER A 140 10.45 28.26 14.56
CA SER A 140 11.52 27.53 15.24
C SER A 140 10.99 26.33 16.03
N THR A 141 9.68 26.28 16.31
CA THR A 141 9.04 25.19 17.06
C THR A 141 7.71 24.79 16.42
N GLU A 142 7.28 23.55 16.65
CA GLU A 142 5.97 23.03 16.19
C GLU A 142 4.80 23.90 16.71
N ALA A 143 4.85 24.32 17.97
CA ALA A 143 3.79 25.14 18.58
C ALA A 143 3.64 26.50 17.88
N GLN A 144 4.76 27.15 17.58
CA GLN A 144 4.79 28.40 16.85
C GLN A 144 4.24 28.23 15.42
N LEU A 145 4.64 27.16 14.72
CA LEU A 145 4.11 26.84 13.39
C LEU A 145 2.58 26.69 13.42
N ARG A 146 2.05 25.97 14.41
CA ARG A 146 0.61 25.77 14.60
C ARG A 146 -0.14 27.10 14.81
N GLU A 147 0.38 27.98 15.66
CA GLU A 147 -0.22 29.31 15.90
C GLU A 147 -0.20 30.17 14.63
N GLN A 148 0.96 30.24 13.96
CA GLN A 148 1.13 31.02 12.74
C GLN A 148 0.22 30.53 11.61
N VAL A 149 0.05 29.21 11.45
CA VAL A 149 -0.87 28.64 10.46
C VAL A 149 -2.32 29.01 10.79
N ALA A 150 -2.74 28.91 12.05
CA ALA A 150 -4.10 29.26 12.48
C ALA A 150 -4.44 30.73 12.17
N PHE A 151 -3.50 31.64 12.47
CA PHE A 151 -3.66 33.05 12.17
C PHE A 151 -3.67 33.32 10.67
N SER A 152 -2.69 32.76 9.94
CA SER A 152 -2.53 33.02 8.50
C SER A 152 -3.69 32.49 7.68
N ILE A 153 -4.26 31.34 8.04
CA ILE A 153 -5.43 30.80 7.31
C ILE A 153 -6.70 31.61 7.57
N ALA A 154 -6.84 32.19 8.77
CA ALA A 154 -7.95 33.09 9.06
C ALA A 154 -7.84 34.37 8.23
N ALA A 155 -6.66 35.01 8.23
CA ALA A 155 -6.40 36.20 7.42
C ALA A 155 -6.55 35.92 5.92
N ALA A 156 -6.03 34.78 5.43
CA ALA A 156 -6.12 34.42 4.02
C ALA A 156 -7.56 34.26 3.53
N LYS A 157 -8.49 33.81 4.39
CA LYS A 157 -9.91 33.71 4.05
C LYS A 157 -10.57 35.07 3.82
N ASP A 158 -10.08 36.10 4.49
CA ASP A 158 -10.58 37.46 4.36
C ASP A 158 -9.90 38.19 3.19
N ASP A 159 -8.58 38.08 3.07
CA ASP A 159 -7.76 38.78 2.07
C ASP A 159 -7.88 38.16 0.67
N PHE A 160 -8.02 36.84 0.60
CA PHE A 160 -8.11 36.08 -0.65
C PHE A 160 -9.34 35.15 -0.65
N PRO A 161 -10.57 35.68 -0.72
CA PRO A 161 -11.77 34.85 -0.66
C PRO A 161 -11.79 33.77 -1.75
N ARG A 162 -12.02 32.52 -1.34
CA ARG A 162 -12.10 31.35 -2.23
C ARG A 162 -13.49 30.72 -2.20
N PRO A 163 -13.86 29.93 -3.23
CA PRO A 163 -15.19 29.32 -3.30
C PRO A 163 -15.51 28.46 -2.07
N GLY A 164 -14.58 27.60 -1.61
CA GLY A 164 -14.85 26.68 -0.52
C GLY A 164 -15.99 25.70 -0.78
N TRP A 165 -16.17 24.79 0.15
CA TRP A 165 -17.24 23.80 0.19
C TRP A 165 -18.38 24.30 1.06
N VAL A 166 -19.59 24.28 0.53
CA VAL A 166 -20.82 24.56 1.27
C VAL A 166 -21.54 23.24 1.49
N ARG A 167 -21.98 22.98 2.72
CA ARG A 167 -22.84 21.83 3.00
C ARG A 167 -24.16 22.02 2.24
N GLY A 168 -24.55 21.03 1.44
CA GLY A 168 -25.81 21.10 0.70
C GLY A 168 -27.00 20.98 1.64
N ASP A 169 -27.56 22.11 2.06
CA ASP A 169 -28.73 22.19 2.93
C ASP A 169 -29.98 22.65 2.14
N ALA A 170 -30.42 21.88 1.13
CA ALA A 170 -31.79 21.83 0.56
C ALA A 170 -31.80 21.17 -0.84
N PRO A 171 -32.90 20.46 -1.21
CA PRO A 171 -33.09 19.97 -2.57
C PRO A 171 -33.22 21.15 -3.53
N ALA A 172 -32.73 21.00 -4.76
CA ALA A 172 -32.88 21.99 -5.81
C ALA A 172 -34.36 22.40 -5.92
N SER A 173 -34.66 23.66 -5.64
CA SER A 173 -35.98 24.24 -5.76
C SER A 173 -36.42 24.27 -7.22
N GLY A 174 -37.51 23.56 -7.53
CA GLY A 174 -38.42 23.93 -8.63
C GLY A 174 -38.64 22.88 -9.71
N GLY A 175 -39.45 21.87 -9.40
CA GLY A 175 -40.02 20.94 -10.37
C GLY A 175 -40.98 19.95 -9.74
N HIS A 176 -42.03 20.45 -9.10
CA HIS A 176 -43.16 19.62 -8.65
C HIS A 176 -43.76 18.90 -9.86
N LEU A 177 -43.85 17.57 -9.84
CA LEU A 177 -44.93 16.79 -10.47
C LEU A 177 -44.94 15.36 -9.91
N SER A 178 -46.10 15.03 -9.32
CA SER A 178 -46.70 13.72 -9.00
C SER A 178 -45.87 12.63 -8.31
N GLU A 179 -46.38 12.21 -7.14
CA GLU A 179 -46.29 10.84 -6.66
C GLU A 179 -46.90 9.90 -7.73
N ASP A 180 -46.09 9.41 -8.65
CA ASP A 180 -46.42 8.27 -9.51
C ASP A 180 -45.69 7.03 -8.95
N PRO A 181 -46.37 5.86 -8.82
CA PRO A 181 -45.79 4.62 -8.30
C PRO A 181 -44.89 3.93 -9.34
N ALA A 182 -43.91 4.66 -9.89
CA ALA A 182 -42.96 4.18 -10.89
C ALA A 182 -41.49 4.46 -10.50
N ASP A 183 -41.20 4.50 -9.19
CA ASP A 183 -39.88 4.67 -8.55
C ASP A 183 -38.94 3.46 -8.75
N SER A 184 -38.78 2.99 -9.98
CA SER A 184 -37.69 2.09 -10.34
C SER A 184 -36.65 2.88 -11.13
N LEU A 185 -35.41 2.86 -10.65
CA LEU A 185 -34.28 3.41 -11.39
C LEU A 185 -34.09 2.53 -12.64
N PRO A 186 -34.31 3.01 -13.87
CA PRO A 186 -34.19 2.18 -15.06
C PRO A 186 -32.70 1.98 -15.37
N ILE A 187 -32.09 0.97 -14.75
CA ILE A 187 -30.71 0.58 -14.95
C ILE A 187 -30.66 -0.92 -15.26
N ARG A 188 -29.69 -1.33 -16.05
CA ARG A 188 -29.45 -2.74 -16.33
C ARG A 188 -28.11 -3.17 -15.77
N VAL A 189 -28.11 -4.21 -14.96
CA VAL A 189 -26.90 -4.86 -14.45
C VAL A 189 -26.85 -6.27 -15.06
N GLU A 190 -25.76 -6.59 -15.74
CA GLU A 190 -25.51 -7.88 -16.37
C GLU A 190 -24.12 -8.37 -15.97
N ILE A 191 -23.93 -9.69 -15.89
CA ILE A 191 -22.62 -10.30 -15.68
C ILE A 191 -22.10 -10.74 -17.04
N ASP A 192 -20.82 -10.49 -17.30
CA ASP A 192 -20.18 -11.02 -18.49
C ASP A 192 -20.01 -12.55 -18.35
N ASP A 193 -20.80 -13.31 -19.09
CA ASP A 193 -20.82 -14.77 -19.09
C ASP A 193 -19.91 -15.39 -20.15
N ARG A 194 -19.13 -14.57 -20.88
CA ARG A 194 -18.24 -15.05 -21.96
C ARG A 194 -17.15 -16.01 -21.46
N ILE A 195 -16.73 -15.86 -20.21
CA ILE A 195 -15.72 -16.72 -19.58
C ILE A 195 -16.31 -17.25 -18.26
N PRO A 196 -16.61 -18.56 -18.15
CA PRO A 196 -17.12 -19.12 -16.90
C PRO A 196 -16.06 -19.03 -15.80
N LEU A 197 -16.49 -18.85 -14.56
CA LEU A 197 -15.60 -18.77 -13.41
C LEU A 197 -15.12 -20.16 -13.01
N ALA A 198 -13.87 -20.28 -12.55
CA ALA A 198 -13.29 -21.57 -12.17
C ALA A 198 -13.22 -21.73 -10.64
N PRO A 199 -13.69 -22.85 -10.06
CA PRO A 199 -13.52 -23.14 -8.64
C PRO A 199 -12.06 -23.49 -8.33
N LEU A 200 -11.65 -23.27 -7.07
CA LEU A 200 -10.33 -23.63 -6.58
C LEU A 200 -10.32 -25.00 -5.90
N THR A 201 -9.35 -25.82 -6.29
CA THR A 201 -9.10 -27.17 -5.75
C THR A 201 -7.89 -27.24 -4.83
N ASP A 202 -7.25 -26.11 -4.49
CA ASP A 202 -6.17 -26.14 -3.51
C ASP A 202 -6.76 -26.60 -2.17
N CYS A 203 -6.18 -27.64 -1.59
CA CYS A 203 -6.59 -28.11 -0.28
C CYS A 203 -5.62 -27.62 0.79
N VAL A 204 -6.13 -27.38 1.99
CA VAL A 204 -5.34 -26.97 3.17
C VAL A 204 -4.21 -27.96 3.46
N GLU A 205 -4.44 -29.23 3.14
CA GLU A 205 -3.48 -30.31 3.30
C GLU A 205 -2.24 -30.16 2.39
N ASP A 206 -2.40 -29.64 1.17
CA ASP A 206 -1.27 -29.39 0.25
C ASP A 206 -0.33 -28.32 0.86
N PHE A 207 -0.87 -27.27 1.50
CA PHE A 207 -0.06 -26.26 2.20
C PHE A 207 0.63 -26.81 3.45
N ARG A 208 -0.10 -27.61 4.23
CA ARG A 208 0.45 -28.24 5.44
C ARG A 208 1.67 -29.10 5.10
N ARG A 209 1.55 -29.98 4.10
CA ARG A 209 2.64 -30.84 3.65
C ARG A 209 3.84 -30.04 3.15
N PHE A 210 3.60 -28.91 2.51
CA PHE A 210 4.69 -28.03 2.06
C PHE A 210 5.46 -27.42 3.24
N VAL A 211 4.75 -26.89 4.24
CA VAL A 211 5.38 -26.35 5.47
C VAL A 211 6.19 -27.43 6.17
N GLU A 212 5.61 -28.62 6.35
CA GLU A 212 6.27 -29.77 6.97
C GLU A 212 7.55 -30.19 6.20
N ALA A 213 7.50 -30.22 4.86
CA ALA A 213 8.65 -30.55 4.04
C ALA A 213 9.80 -29.52 4.16
N GLN A 214 9.47 -28.22 4.23
CA GLN A 214 10.47 -27.16 4.43
C GLN A 214 11.13 -27.26 5.80
N GLN A 215 10.35 -27.53 6.85
CA GLN A 215 10.88 -27.73 8.19
C GLN A 215 11.77 -28.98 8.26
N GLN A 216 11.32 -30.10 7.67
CA GLN A 216 12.09 -31.34 7.67
C GLN A 216 13.44 -31.17 6.96
N GLY A 217 13.47 -30.53 5.79
CA GLY A 217 14.73 -30.28 5.08
C GLY A 217 15.73 -29.39 5.83
N LEU A 218 15.25 -28.54 6.75
CA LEU A 218 16.09 -27.75 7.65
C LEU A 218 16.58 -28.58 8.85
N LEU A 219 15.75 -29.48 9.37
CA LEU A 219 16.09 -30.37 10.48
C LEU A 219 17.06 -31.47 10.06
N ASP A 220 16.95 -31.99 8.84
CA ASP A 220 17.85 -33.00 8.26
C ASP A 220 19.29 -32.47 8.11
N ALA A 221 19.49 -31.15 8.17
CA ALA A 221 20.81 -30.53 8.16
C ALA A 221 21.56 -30.65 9.50
N ILE A 222 20.90 -31.07 10.59
CA ILE A 222 21.54 -31.31 11.88
C ILE A 222 22.33 -32.63 11.79
N PRO A 223 23.67 -32.63 11.98
CA PRO A 223 24.46 -33.85 11.93
C PRO A 223 24.07 -34.79 13.08
N GLU A 224 23.98 -36.09 12.79
CA GLU A 224 23.77 -37.12 13.80
C GLU A 224 24.90 -37.08 14.84
N PRO A 225 24.62 -37.32 16.13
CA PRO A 225 25.65 -37.38 17.15
C PRO A 225 26.64 -38.50 16.82
N LYS A 226 27.89 -38.13 16.52
CA LYS A 226 28.96 -39.08 16.27
C LYS A 226 29.20 -39.89 17.55
N PRO A 227 29.25 -41.24 17.51
CA PRO A 227 29.57 -42.02 18.69
C PRO A 227 30.94 -41.59 19.25
N PRO A 228 31.11 -41.56 20.58
CA PRO A 228 32.34 -41.09 21.20
C PRO A 228 33.52 -41.88 20.64
N THR A 229 34.46 -41.17 20.01
CA THR A 229 35.67 -41.78 19.48
C THR A 229 36.51 -42.22 20.68
N PRO A 230 36.92 -43.51 20.80
CA PRO A 230 37.72 -43.95 21.92
C PRO A 230 39.04 -43.16 21.97
N ALA A 231 39.41 -42.71 23.17
CA ALA A 231 40.64 -41.96 23.39
C ALA A 231 41.86 -42.75 22.84
N PRO A 232 42.80 -42.09 22.15
CA PRO A 232 44.00 -42.79 21.68
C PRO A 232 44.81 -43.28 22.89
N PRO A 233 45.44 -44.47 22.81
CA PRO A 233 46.24 -44.98 23.91
C PRO A 233 47.40 -44.04 24.22
N ALA A 234 47.62 -43.78 25.52
CA ALA A 234 48.73 -42.99 26.00
C ALA A 234 50.05 -43.72 25.69
N GLY A 235 50.79 -43.22 24.69
CA GLY A 235 52.12 -43.72 24.37
C GLY A 235 52.36 -43.91 22.87
N ALA A 236 52.35 -42.81 22.11
CA ALA A 236 53.01 -42.77 20.81
C ALA A 236 53.65 -41.38 20.65
N VAL A 237 54.89 -41.28 21.10
CA VAL A 237 55.79 -40.17 20.78
C VAL A 237 56.19 -40.33 19.32
N LEU A 238 55.66 -39.47 18.44
CA LEU A 238 56.22 -39.25 17.11
C LEU A 238 56.85 -37.86 17.08
N SER A 239 58.04 -37.82 16.49
CA SER A 239 59.07 -36.80 16.60
C SER A 239 58.61 -35.37 16.29
N VAL A 240 58.80 -34.50 17.26
CA VAL A 240 58.76 -33.04 17.12
C VAL A 240 60.01 -32.61 16.35
N GLY A 241 59.95 -32.57 15.02
CA GLY A 241 61.11 -32.19 14.20
C GLY A 241 60.83 -31.46 12.88
N ALA A 242 59.61 -31.49 12.35
CA ALA A 242 59.34 -30.93 11.01
C ALA A 242 58.07 -30.05 10.90
N PHE A 243 57.43 -29.71 12.04
CA PHE A 243 56.20 -28.88 12.05
C PHE A 243 56.31 -27.56 12.81
N ALA A 244 57.41 -27.31 13.52
CA ALA A 244 57.60 -26.04 14.24
C ALA A 244 57.66 -24.84 13.28
N GLY A 245 58.32 -25.00 12.13
CA GLY A 245 58.41 -23.94 11.11
C GLY A 245 57.08 -23.60 10.44
N LEU A 246 56.21 -24.60 10.21
CA LEU A 246 54.91 -24.41 9.58
C LEU A 246 53.89 -23.78 10.55
N ALA A 247 53.92 -24.15 11.83
CA ALA A 247 53.07 -23.57 12.86
C ALA A 247 53.41 -22.08 13.14
N GLU A 248 54.69 -21.71 13.09
CA GLU A 248 55.15 -20.32 13.20
C GLU A 248 54.76 -19.51 11.94
N GLN A 249 54.90 -20.10 10.74
CA GLN A 249 54.47 -19.47 9.48
C GLN A 249 52.94 -19.30 9.37
N LEU A 250 52.16 -20.23 9.92
CA LEU A 250 50.69 -20.14 9.96
C LEU A 250 50.19 -19.12 11.00
N ARG A 251 50.94 -18.89 12.09
CA ARG A 251 50.66 -17.78 13.03
C ARG A 251 51.01 -16.41 12.46
N GLN A 252 52.08 -16.29 11.68
CA GLN A 252 52.51 -15.01 11.09
C GLN A 252 51.76 -14.61 9.82
N SER A 253 51.07 -15.54 9.15
CA SER A 253 50.34 -15.28 7.90
C SER A 253 48.87 -14.89 8.06
N GLY A 254 48.33 -14.81 9.28
CA GLY A 254 47.01 -14.22 9.55
C GLY A 254 45.83 -14.81 8.76
N SER A 255 45.98 -15.98 8.15
CA SER A 255 44.98 -16.62 7.30
C SER A 255 44.47 -17.88 7.99
N THR A 256 43.66 -17.68 9.03
CA THR A 256 42.68 -18.69 9.41
C THR A 256 41.66 -18.74 8.26
N PHE A 257 41.59 -19.85 7.54
CA PHE A 257 40.48 -20.16 6.63
C PHE A 257 39.17 -19.85 7.37
N GLY A 258 38.49 -18.79 6.92
CA GLY A 258 37.47 -18.07 7.67
C GLY A 258 36.16 -18.82 7.78
N LEU A 259 36.14 -19.90 8.56
CA LEU A 259 34.91 -20.58 8.97
C LEU A 259 34.67 -20.30 10.45
N LYS A 260 33.72 -19.41 10.78
CA LYS A 260 33.25 -19.28 12.16
C LYS A 260 32.43 -20.54 12.53
N PRO A 261 32.68 -21.16 13.69
CA PRO A 261 31.86 -22.27 14.19
C PRO A 261 30.37 -21.91 14.25
N GLU A 262 29.49 -22.92 14.24
CA GLU A 262 28.05 -22.70 14.42
C GLU A 262 27.80 -22.19 15.84
N ASP A 263 27.30 -20.96 15.95
CA ASP A 263 27.11 -20.26 17.24
C ASP A 263 25.78 -20.64 17.94
N ARG A 264 24.82 -21.24 17.20
CA ARG A 264 23.49 -21.60 17.72
C ARG A 264 23.52 -22.97 18.40
N SER A 265 22.76 -23.14 19.48
CA SER A 265 22.49 -24.49 20.03
C SER A 265 21.52 -25.27 19.13
N GLN A 266 21.53 -26.60 19.20
CA GLN A 266 20.58 -27.41 18.43
C GLN A 266 19.12 -27.12 18.81
N GLU A 267 18.87 -26.82 20.08
CA GLU A 267 17.54 -26.44 20.59
C GLU A 267 17.10 -25.08 20.05
N GLN A 268 18.01 -24.10 20.03
CA GLN A 268 17.76 -22.78 19.46
C GLN A 268 17.46 -22.87 17.96
N TYR A 269 18.21 -23.68 17.22
CA TYR A 269 17.96 -23.90 15.80
C TYR A 269 16.62 -24.61 15.53
N ARG A 270 16.27 -25.63 16.31
CA ARG A 270 14.95 -26.29 16.21
C ARG A 270 13.81 -25.32 16.51
N ALA A 271 13.97 -24.43 17.49
CA ALA A 271 13.00 -23.38 17.79
C ALA A 271 12.87 -22.38 16.63
N GLU A 272 13.99 -21.96 16.01
CA GLU A 272 13.98 -21.10 14.81
C GLU A 272 13.22 -21.76 13.65
N VAL A 273 13.45 -23.06 13.38
CA VAL A 273 12.75 -23.80 12.32
C VAL A 273 11.26 -23.94 12.61
N SER A 274 10.88 -24.13 13.87
CA SER A 274 9.46 -24.17 14.30
C SER A 274 8.77 -22.81 14.11
N ALA A 275 9.44 -21.73 14.53
CA ALA A 275 8.96 -20.36 14.36
C ALA A 275 8.82 -19.98 12.88
N TYR A 276 9.79 -20.39 12.05
CA TYR A 276 9.74 -20.24 10.60
C TYR A 276 8.52 -20.95 10.00
N GLY A 277 8.29 -22.23 10.32
CA GLY A 277 7.14 -22.96 9.79
C GLY A 277 5.80 -22.35 10.22
N THR A 278 5.71 -21.82 11.44
CA THR A 278 4.53 -21.08 11.91
C THR A 278 4.31 -19.80 11.10
N THR A 279 5.38 -19.07 10.79
CA THR A 279 5.32 -17.83 10.00
C THR A 279 4.94 -18.13 8.55
N LEU A 280 5.54 -19.16 7.96
CA LEU A 280 5.24 -19.63 6.61
C LEU A 280 3.78 -20.08 6.48
N ALA A 281 3.28 -20.88 7.43
CA ALA A 281 1.88 -21.32 7.45
C ALA A 281 0.88 -20.16 7.51
N LYS A 282 1.25 -19.05 8.17
CA LYS A 282 0.43 -17.83 8.22
C LYS A 282 0.45 -17.03 6.92
N ALA A 283 1.57 -17.04 6.18
CA ALA A 283 1.72 -16.29 4.93
C ALA A 283 1.06 -16.97 3.72
N LEU A 284 1.04 -18.31 3.68
CA LEU A 284 0.55 -19.09 2.54
C LEU A 284 -0.89 -18.76 2.07
N PRO A 285 -1.89 -18.53 2.95
CA PRO A 285 -3.23 -18.15 2.51
C PRO A 285 -3.26 -16.87 1.69
N THR A 286 -2.50 -15.84 2.09
CA THR A 286 -2.41 -14.57 1.36
C THR A 286 -1.72 -14.74 0.02
N ILE A 287 -0.60 -15.50 0.00
CA ILE A 287 0.11 -15.82 -1.25
C ILE A 287 -0.81 -16.57 -2.22
N ARG A 288 -1.61 -17.53 -1.72
CA ARG A 288 -2.60 -18.26 -2.53
C ARG A 288 -3.62 -17.31 -3.15
N GLU A 289 -4.16 -16.38 -2.38
CA GLU A 289 -5.15 -15.39 -2.86
C GLU A 289 -4.54 -14.54 -4.00
N GLN A 290 -3.31 -14.07 -3.85
CA GLN A 290 -2.57 -13.33 -4.88
C GLN A 290 -2.27 -14.18 -6.13
N MET A 291 -1.92 -15.46 -5.95
CA MET A 291 -1.74 -16.40 -7.07
C MET A 291 -3.04 -16.63 -7.83
N ALA A 292 -4.15 -16.79 -7.10
CA ALA A 292 -5.47 -17.00 -7.69
C ALA A 292 -5.94 -15.78 -8.49
N ALA A 293 -5.71 -14.57 -7.99
CA ALA A 293 -6.02 -13.32 -8.67
C ALA A 293 -5.33 -13.18 -10.05
N ARG A 294 -4.20 -13.87 -10.27
CA ARG A 294 -3.46 -13.87 -11.55
C ARG A 294 -3.91 -14.90 -12.57
N VAL A 295 -4.48 -16.01 -12.10
CA VAL A 295 -4.77 -17.18 -12.94
C VAL A 295 -6.25 -17.29 -13.27
N LEU A 296 -7.10 -16.89 -12.34
CA LEU A 296 -8.55 -16.96 -12.49
C LEU A 296 -9.06 -15.74 -13.26
N ALA A 297 -10.16 -15.95 -13.99
CA ALA A 297 -10.85 -14.86 -14.67
C ALA A 297 -11.50 -13.92 -13.62
N PRO A 298 -11.40 -12.60 -13.80
CA PRO A 298 -12.07 -11.64 -12.93
C PRO A 298 -13.59 -11.70 -13.14
N LEU A 299 -14.33 -11.36 -12.09
CA LEU A 299 -15.76 -11.06 -12.20
C LEU A 299 -15.92 -9.71 -12.91
N ILE A 300 -16.62 -9.72 -14.03
CA ILE A 300 -16.92 -8.53 -14.83
C ILE A 300 -18.42 -8.26 -14.74
N VAL A 301 -18.77 -7.09 -14.20
CA VAL A 301 -20.16 -6.64 -14.07
C VAL A 301 -20.37 -5.43 -14.98
N ASN A 302 -21.35 -5.52 -15.87
CA ASN A 302 -21.72 -4.45 -16.79
C ASN A 302 -22.94 -3.70 -16.27
N VAL A 303 -22.78 -2.41 -16.02
CA VAL A 303 -23.87 -1.52 -15.60
C VAL A 303 -24.20 -0.56 -16.73
N THR A 304 -25.42 -0.65 -17.25
CA THR A 304 -25.87 0.14 -18.41
C THR A 304 -27.01 1.07 -18.04
N ASN A 305 -26.88 2.32 -18.47
CA ASN A 305 -27.93 3.33 -18.39
C ASN A 305 -28.71 3.35 -19.72
N PRO A 306 -29.90 2.73 -19.82
CA PRO A 306 -30.74 2.78 -21.03
C PRO A 306 -31.35 4.16 -21.31
N GLU A 307 -31.34 5.06 -20.33
CA GLU A 307 -32.03 6.34 -20.42
C GLU A 307 -31.31 7.36 -21.30
N ARG A 308 -32.07 8.41 -21.66
CA ARG A 308 -31.56 9.58 -22.39
C ARG A 308 -31.01 10.67 -21.46
N LYS A 309 -31.02 10.46 -20.15
CA LYS A 309 -30.49 11.37 -19.13
C LYS A 309 -29.26 10.76 -18.45
N ASN A 310 -28.36 11.61 -17.94
CA ASN A 310 -27.22 11.17 -17.16
C ASN A 310 -27.67 10.63 -15.79
N LEU A 311 -27.00 9.59 -15.32
CA LEU A 311 -27.05 9.15 -13.93
C LEU A 311 -25.71 9.50 -13.28
N ALA A 312 -25.75 10.26 -12.20
CA ALA A 312 -24.56 10.75 -11.51
C ALA A 312 -24.41 10.03 -10.17
N GLY A 313 -23.17 9.71 -9.78
CA GLY A 313 -22.88 9.02 -8.53
C GLY A 313 -23.66 7.72 -8.38
N VAL A 314 -23.63 6.88 -9.42
CA VAL A 314 -24.21 5.55 -9.42
C VAL A 314 -23.39 4.65 -8.50
N GLU A 315 -24.02 4.09 -7.48
CA GLU A 315 -23.42 3.13 -6.57
C GLU A 315 -24.02 1.76 -6.80
N LEU A 316 -23.16 0.74 -6.99
CA LEU A 316 -23.58 -0.65 -7.11
C LEU A 316 -23.14 -1.43 -5.87
N VAL A 317 -24.09 -2.12 -5.25
CA VAL A 317 -23.85 -3.12 -4.22
C VAL A 317 -24.25 -4.48 -4.76
N LEU A 318 -23.31 -5.43 -4.79
CA LEU A 318 -23.53 -6.80 -5.25
C LEU A 318 -23.30 -7.75 -4.08
N HIS A 319 -24.30 -8.55 -3.73
CA HIS A 319 -24.23 -9.58 -2.71
C HIS A 319 -24.25 -10.97 -3.35
N ILE A 320 -23.31 -11.83 -2.99
CA ILE A 320 -23.15 -13.18 -3.53
C ILE A 320 -23.34 -14.18 -2.40
N GLU A 321 -24.32 -15.08 -2.53
CA GLU A 321 -24.70 -16.02 -1.49
C GLU A 321 -23.69 -17.18 -1.34
N GLY A 322 -23.36 -17.52 -0.08
CA GLY A 322 -22.63 -18.73 0.29
C GLY A 322 -21.12 -18.57 0.42
N ASP A 323 -20.43 -19.68 0.72
CA ASP A 323 -18.98 -19.72 1.01
C ASP A 323 -18.13 -19.37 -0.23
N VAL A 324 -17.99 -18.07 -0.44
CA VAL A 324 -17.25 -17.42 -1.52
C VAL A 324 -16.29 -16.42 -0.86
N ARG A 325 -15.10 -16.23 -1.43
CA ARG A 325 -14.21 -15.13 -1.05
C ARG A 325 -13.90 -14.31 -2.29
N ALA A 326 -14.12 -13.00 -2.23
CA ALA A 326 -13.63 -12.09 -3.26
C ALA A 326 -12.25 -11.56 -2.90
N VAL A 327 -11.33 -11.62 -3.85
CA VAL A 327 -9.99 -11.04 -3.75
C VAL A 327 -9.88 -9.92 -4.77
N PRO A 328 -9.44 -8.71 -4.39
CA PRO A 328 -9.24 -7.64 -5.35
C PRO A 328 -8.16 -8.02 -6.36
N VAL A 329 -8.40 -7.73 -7.62
CA VAL A 329 -7.36 -7.79 -8.66
C VAL A 329 -6.56 -6.51 -8.56
N GLU A 330 -5.50 -6.53 -7.75
CA GLU A 330 -4.54 -5.42 -7.72
C GLU A 330 -3.69 -5.45 -9.00
N ASP A 331 -3.20 -4.28 -9.43
CA ASP A 331 -2.14 -4.15 -10.45
C ASP A 331 -0.83 -4.70 -9.85
N ILE A 332 -0.74 -6.01 -9.63
CA ILE A 332 0.44 -6.62 -9.04
C ILE A 332 1.54 -6.61 -10.12
N GLU A 333 2.70 -6.01 -9.80
CA GLU A 333 3.81 -5.76 -10.72
C GLU A 333 4.10 -6.97 -11.64
N ASP A 334 4.28 -6.70 -12.94
CA ASP A 334 4.71 -7.68 -13.92
C ASP A 334 6.03 -8.32 -13.45
N GLY A 335 6.01 -9.63 -13.19
CA GLY A 335 7.20 -10.39 -12.77
C GLY A 335 7.25 -10.80 -11.29
N TRP A 336 6.22 -10.53 -10.48
CA TRP A 336 6.11 -11.06 -9.11
C TRP A 336 6.25 -12.59 -9.06
N ASP A 337 7.17 -13.09 -8.22
CA ASP A 337 7.28 -14.50 -7.87
C ASP A 337 6.70 -14.71 -6.45
N PRO A 338 5.79 -15.69 -6.24
CA PRO A 338 5.34 -16.09 -4.91
C PRO A 338 6.45 -16.25 -3.86
N LYS A 339 7.69 -16.57 -4.27
CA LYS A 339 8.86 -16.66 -3.40
C LYS A 339 9.25 -15.33 -2.74
N ASP A 340 8.96 -14.20 -3.39
CA ASP A 340 9.35 -12.87 -2.90
C ASP A 340 8.58 -12.50 -1.61
N ASP A 341 7.34 -12.99 -1.49
CA ASP A 341 6.48 -12.80 -0.31
C ASP A 341 6.59 -13.95 0.71
N MET A 342 7.40 -14.98 0.42
CA MET A 342 7.66 -16.03 1.40
C MET A 342 8.62 -15.54 2.49
N PRO A 343 8.35 -15.86 3.77
CA PRO A 343 9.31 -15.59 4.84
C PRO A 343 10.69 -16.18 4.51
N THR A 344 11.76 -15.47 4.85
CA THR A 344 13.11 -15.96 4.61
C THR A 344 13.38 -17.18 5.48
N ALA A 345 13.75 -18.30 4.85
CA ALA A 345 14.10 -19.52 5.57
C ALA A 345 15.34 -19.31 6.47
N PRO A 346 15.37 -19.89 7.69
CA PRO A 346 16.53 -19.81 8.54
C PRO A 346 17.71 -20.53 7.89
N ARG A 347 18.93 -20.05 8.19
CA ARG A 347 20.16 -20.65 7.66
C ARG A 347 20.28 -22.11 8.08
N LYS A 348 20.56 -23.01 7.12
CA LYS A 348 20.92 -24.41 7.38
C LYS A 348 22.02 -24.52 8.43
N TRP A 349 21.93 -25.54 9.27
CA TRP A 349 22.93 -25.84 10.30
C TRP A 349 24.34 -26.01 9.70
N GLY A 350 25.35 -25.36 10.26
CA GLY A 350 26.75 -25.51 9.84
C GLY A 350 27.64 -24.27 10.05
N PRO A 351 28.96 -24.39 9.80
CA PRO A 351 29.91 -23.28 9.98
C PRO A 351 29.73 -22.16 8.94
N ARG A 352 30.09 -20.92 9.31
CA ARG A 352 29.91 -19.70 8.49
C ARG A 352 31.19 -19.31 7.75
N SER A 353 31.17 -19.21 6.42
CA SER A 353 32.30 -18.66 5.64
C SER A 353 32.33 -17.12 5.72
N THR A 354 33.48 -16.53 6.06
CA THR A 354 33.71 -15.07 6.03
C THR A 354 34.20 -14.66 4.65
N TRP A 355 33.28 -14.59 3.70
CA TRP A 355 33.38 -13.65 2.59
C TRP A 355 32.20 -12.69 2.74
N ALA A 356 32.47 -11.38 2.68
CA ALA A 356 31.44 -10.37 2.87
C ALA A 356 30.44 -10.43 1.72
N SER A 357 29.24 -10.97 1.98
CA SER A 357 28.03 -10.59 1.27
C SER A 357 27.27 -9.58 2.15
N THR A 358 26.84 -8.51 1.51
CA THR A 358 25.96 -7.47 2.05
C THR A 358 24.60 -8.06 2.40
N ASP A 359 24.46 -8.64 3.58
CA ASP A 359 23.17 -9.00 4.18
C ASP A 359 23.14 -8.54 5.64
N PHE A 360 23.12 -7.22 5.80
CA PHE A 360 22.80 -6.54 7.05
C PHE A 360 21.53 -5.71 6.86
N LEU A 361 20.46 -6.32 6.32
CA LEU A 361 19.10 -5.79 6.28
C LEU A 361 18.06 -6.92 6.33
N ALA A 362 18.09 -7.76 7.38
CA ALA A 362 17.03 -8.74 7.61
C ALA A 362 16.72 -8.98 9.10
N SER A 363 16.86 -7.93 9.92
CA SER A 363 16.33 -7.95 11.29
C SER A 363 15.77 -6.57 11.63
N ILE A 364 14.58 -6.29 11.11
CA ILE A 364 13.42 -5.65 11.75
C ILE A 364 12.33 -5.79 10.67
N SER A 365 11.70 -6.96 10.58
CA SER A 365 10.41 -7.12 9.92
C SER A 365 9.44 -7.72 10.95
N GLY A 366 9.29 -7.00 12.04
CA GLY A 366 8.18 -7.15 12.97
C GLY A 366 7.34 -5.89 12.86
N ALA A 367 6.41 -5.87 11.92
CA ALA A 367 5.32 -4.90 11.89
C ALA A 367 4.14 -5.59 11.22
N ASP A 368 3.23 -6.07 12.06
CA ASP A 368 1.84 -6.26 11.66
C ASP A 368 1.34 -4.92 11.08
N PHE A 369 0.87 -4.94 9.84
CA PHE A 369 0.14 -3.82 9.25
C PHE A 369 -1.28 -4.27 8.96
N PRO A 370 -2.26 -3.60 9.57
CA PRO A 370 -3.48 -3.25 8.85
C PRO A 370 -3.59 -1.73 8.87
N LEU A 371 -3.32 -1.09 7.73
CA LEU A 371 -3.70 0.30 7.51
C LEU A 371 -4.43 0.37 6.18
N GLY A 372 -5.76 0.38 6.29
CA GLY A 372 -6.70 0.40 5.18
C GLY A 372 -6.59 1.65 4.32
N SER A 373 -6.66 1.44 3.02
CA SER A 373 -6.89 2.47 2.00
C SER A 373 -8.39 2.56 1.70
N LEU A 374 -9.11 3.37 2.47
CA LEU A 374 -10.53 3.66 2.23
C LEU A 374 -10.65 4.82 1.23
N ALA A 375 -10.95 4.54 -0.05
CA ALA A 375 -11.80 5.42 -0.90
C ALA A 375 -11.98 5.00 -2.37
N ARG A 376 -11.25 4.01 -2.93
CA ARG A 376 -11.47 3.62 -4.35
C ARG A 376 -11.41 2.14 -4.67
N GLN A 377 -11.15 1.30 -3.68
CA GLN A 377 -11.28 -0.14 -3.85
C GLN A 377 -12.74 -0.53 -3.62
N VAL A 378 -13.18 -1.58 -4.33
CA VAL A 378 -14.44 -2.24 -4.00
C VAL A 378 -14.36 -2.64 -2.54
N GLN A 379 -15.31 -2.19 -1.72
CA GLN A 379 -15.37 -2.62 -0.34
C GLN A 379 -15.90 -4.04 -0.33
N ILE A 380 -15.12 -4.96 0.25
CA ILE A 380 -15.44 -6.37 0.32
C ILE A 380 -15.74 -6.70 1.78
N GLU A 381 -16.95 -7.16 2.05
CA GLU A 381 -17.36 -7.67 3.36
C GLU A 381 -17.53 -9.19 3.26
N HIS A 382 -16.92 -9.94 4.19
CA HIS A 382 -17.02 -11.40 4.29
C HIS A 382 -17.76 -11.79 5.56
N ASP A 383 -18.95 -12.38 5.43
CA ASP A 383 -19.81 -12.79 6.56
C ASP A 383 -20.33 -14.23 6.43
N GLY A 384 -19.67 -15.04 5.59
CA GLY A 384 -20.20 -16.34 5.12
C GLY A 384 -20.93 -16.23 3.78
N SER A 385 -21.15 -15.01 3.32
CA SER A 385 -21.40 -14.58 1.94
C SER A 385 -20.44 -13.45 1.59
N VAL A 386 -20.51 -12.92 0.37
CA VAL A 386 -19.66 -11.79 -0.05
C VAL A 386 -20.50 -10.62 -0.48
N THR A 387 -20.26 -9.46 0.13
CA THR A 387 -20.85 -8.20 -0.33
C THR A 387 -19.76 -7.31 -0.93
N LEU A 388 -19.98 -6.88 -2.17
CA LEU A 388 -19.11 -6.03 -2.96
C LEU A 388 -19.78 -4.67 -3.12
N ARG A 389 -19.17 -3.60 -2.60
CA ARG A 389 -19.63 -2.22 -2.83
C ARG A 389 -18.68 -1.50 -3.76
N TYR A 390 -19.16 -1.18 -4.96
CA TYR A 390 -18.38 -0.47 -5.95
C TYR A 390 -18.37 1.04 -5.66
N PRO A 391 -17.24 1.73 -5.85
CA PRO A 391 -17.17 3.17 -5.65
C PRO A 391 -18.10 3.90 -6.62
N PRO A 392 -18.64 5.08 -6.27
CA PRO A 392 -19.58 5.81 -7.10
C PRO A 392 -18.99 6.17 -8.48
N PHE A 393 -19.78 6.01 -9.54
CA PHE A 393 -19.39 6.36 -10.92
C PHE A 393 -20.52 7.02 -11.70
N ASP A 394 -20.20 7.78 -12.75
CA ASP A 394 -21.19 8.46 -13.57
C ASP A 394 -21.51 7.68 -14.86
N LEU A 395 -22.79 7.53 -15.18
CA LEU A 395 -23.25 6.92 -16.43
C LEU A 395 -23.85 7.95 -17.37
N ARG A 396 -23.25 8.04 -18.57
CA ARG A 396 -23.78 8.83 -19.69
C ARG A 396 -25.06 8.21 -20.24
N PRO A 397 -25.86 8.95 -21.03
CA PRO A 397 -27.09 8.46 -21.59
C PRO A 397 -26.79 7.35 -22.59
N LYS A 398 -27.51 6.23 -22.52
CA LYS A 398 -27.25 5.02 -23.32
C LYS A 398 -25.83 4.45 -23.15
N GLY A 399 -25.10 4.87 -22.13
CA GLY A 399 -23.75 4.45 -21.83
C GLY A 399 -23.73 3.26 -20.89
N GLY A 400 -22.66 2.47 -20.96
CA GLY A 400 -22.37 1.41 -20.01
C GLY A 400 -21.01 1.62 -19.35
N GLN A 401 -20.86 1.10 -18.14
CA GLN A 401 -19.60 1.00 -17.42
C GLN A 401 -19.34 -0.47 -17.12
N GLU A 402 -18.19 -0.95 -17.56
CA GLU A 402 -17.66 -2.25 -17.15
C GLU A 402 -16.96 -2.08 -15.79
N LEU A 403 -17.34 -2.93 -14.83
CA LEU A 403 -16.77 -2.98 -13.50
C LEU A 403 -16.06 -4.33 -13.34
N SER A 404 -14.73 -4.31 -13.47
CA SER A 404 -13.86 -5.47 -13.27
C SER A 404 -12.85 -5.15 -12.17
N SER A 405 -12.91 -5.87 -11.06
CA SER A 405 -12.08 -5.53 -9.90
C SER A 405 -11.81 -6.67 -8.92
N VAL A 406 -12.54 -7.79 -9.01
CA VAL A 406 -12.41 -8.89 -8.05
C VAL A 406 -12.39 -10.24 -8.76
N VAL A 407 -11.65 -11.18 -8.17
CA VAL A 407 -11.70 -12.59 -8.50
C VAL A 407 -12.45 -13.32 -7.38
N LEU A 408 -13.37 -14.21 -7.75
CA LEU A 408 -14.12 -15.02 -6.80
C LEU A 408 -13.42 -16.35 -6.57
N LEU A 409 -13.05 -16.62 -5.33
CA LEU A 409 -12.52 -17.88 -4.85
C LEU A 409 -13.66 -18.70 -4.27
N VAL A 410 -13.95 -19.81 -4.92
CA VAL A 410 -14.99 -20.75 -4.50
C VAL A 410 -14.35 -22.10 -4.25
N PRO A 411 -14.61 -22.75 -3.10
CA PRO A 411 -14.09 -24.09 -2.80
C PRO A 411 -14.57 -25.14 -3.81
N ASP A 412 -13.74 -26.15 -4.06
CA ASP A 412 -14.13 -27.33 -4.84
C ASP A 412 -15.29 -28.09 -4.19
N GLY A 413 -16.23 -28.57 -5.01
CA GLY A 413 -17.49 -29.19 -4.54
C GLY A 413 -18.64 -28.20 -4.28
N ALA A 414 -18.41 -26.89 -4.44
CA ALA A 414 -19.45 -25.89 -4.52
C ALA A 414 -20.47 -26.17 -5.65
N ALA A 415 -21.74 -25.78 -5.46
CA ALA A 415 -22.72 -25.86 -6.55
C ALA A 415 -22.25 -25.08 -7.79
N ARG A 416 -22.60 -25.58 -8.98
CA ARG A 416 -22.13 -25.02 -10.27
C ARG A 416 -22.59 -23.59 -10.52
N THR A 417 -23.65 -23.17 -9.85
CA THR A 417 -24.16 -21.81 -9.91
C THR A 417 -24.25 -21.20 -8.52
N ARG A 418 -24.21 -19.87 -8.46
CA ARG A 418 -24.49 -19.10 -7.24
C ARG A 418 -25.47 -17.99 -7.53
N ARG A 419 -26.43 -17.80 -6.63
CA ARG A 419 -27.30 -16.65 -6.68
C ARG A 419 -26.54 -15.43 -6.18
N ALA A 420 -26.72 -14.32 -6.87
CA ALA A 420 -26.27 -13.01 -6.44
C ALA A 420 -27.45 -12.04 -6.52
N THR A 421 -27.54 -11.12 -5.58
CA THR A 421 -28.50 -10.01 -5.59
C THR A 421 -27.74 -8.71 -5.72
N TRP A 422 -28.33 -7.71 -6.36
CA TRP A 422 -27.70 -6.41 -6.51
C TRP A 422 -28.68 -5.29 -6.24
N ILE A 423 -28.13 -4.17 -5.76
CA ILE A 423 -28.83 -2.92 -5.52
C ILE A 423 -28.03 -1.81 -6.18
N VAL A 424 -28.72 -0.93 -6.91
CA VAL A 424 -28.15 0.28 -7.49
C VAL A 424 -28.93 1.52 -7.07
N THR A 425 -28.20 2.55 -6.68
CA THR A 425 -28.72 3.89 -6.40
C THR A 425 -27.98 4.92 -7.25
N ALA A 426 -28.55 6.11 -7.43
CA ALA A 426 -27.88 7.22 -8.10
C ALA A 426 -28.18 8.54 -7.38
N THR A 427 -27.16 9.38 -7.19
CA THR A 427 -27.30 10.64 -6.43
C THR A 427 -28.28 11.65 -7.03
N ASN A 428 -28.54 11.57 -8.34
CA ASN A 428 -29.40 12.50 -9.07
C ASN A 428 -30.75 11.90 -9.50
N ARG A 429 -31.13 10.74 -8.93
CA ARG A 429 -32.43 10.10 -9.14
C ARG A 429 -32.92 9.52 -7.82
N ASP A 430 -34.18 9.78 -7.51
CA ASP A 430 -34.86 9.09 -6.45
C ASP A 430 -35.26 7.67 -6.90
N GLY A 431 -35.25 6.72 -5.96
CA GLY A 431 -35.52 5.30 -6.22
C GLY A 431 -34.28 4.41 -6.15
N LEU A 432 -34.53 3.10 -5.97
CA LEU A 432 -33.51 2.06 -6.03
C LEU A 432 -33.85 1.10 -7.16
N ALA A 433 -32.83 0.57 -7.82
CA ALA A 433 -32.99 -0.62 -8.66
C ALA A 433 -32.42 -1.81 -7.93
N GLU A 434 -33.13 -2.92 -7.95
CA GLU A 434 -32.66 -4.18 -7.41
C GLU A 434 -32.95 -5.30 -8.39
N GLY A 435 -32.17 -6.37 -8.29
CA GLY A 435 -32.37 -7.54 -9.11
C GLY A 435 -31.54 -8.72 -8.65
N GLU A 436 -31.74 -9.83 -9.34
CA GLU A 436 -31.03 -11.07 -9.10
C GLU A 436 -30.22 -11.47 -10.34
N LEU A 437 -29.06 -12.08 -10.09
CA LEU A 437 -28.15 -12.60 -11.10
C LEU A 437 -27.73 -14.01 -10.69
N THR A 438 -27.31 -14.79 -11.67
CA THR A 438 -26.74 -16.11 -11.43
C THR A 438 -25.31 -16.14 -11.95
N LEU A 439 -24.38 -16.45 -11.05
CA LEU A 439 -22.97 -16.66 -11.39
C LEU A 439 -22.74 -18.11 -11.81
N ASP A 440 -22.04 -18.32 -12.91
CA ASP A 440 -21.67 -19.65 -13.40
C ASP A 440 -20.21 -19.99 -13.06
N PHE A 441 -20.03 -21.10 -12.33
CA PHE A 441 -18.76 -21.68 -11.93
C PHE A 441 -18.47 -23.00 -12.67
N SER A 442 -18.99 -23.15 -13.90
CA SER A 442 -18.85 -24.36 -14.71
C SER A 442 -17.45 -24.60 -15.31
N ALA A 443 -16.52 -23.65 -15.18
CA ALA A 443 -15.19 -23.79 -15.75
C ALA A 443 -14.38 -24.91 -15.06
N ALA A 444 -13.36 -25.40 -15.75
CA ALA A 444 -12.49 -26.45 -15.21
C ALA A 444 -11.85 -25.99 -13.89
N PRO A 445 -11.96 -26.77 -12.80
CA PRO A 445 -11.35 -26.43 -11.52
C PRO A 445 -9.84 -26.20 -11.64
N ARG A 446 -9.32 -25.20 -10.93
CA ARG A 446 -7.90 -24.81 -10.94
C ARG A 446 -7.21 -25.16 -9.63
N ASN A 447 -5.96 -25.58 -9.71
CA ASN A 447 -5.08 -25.74 -8.55
C ASN A 447 -3.88 -24.81 -8.76
N VAL A 448 -3.99 -23.58 -8.25
CA VAL A 448 -3.01 -22.52 -8.53
C VAL A 448 -1.65 -22.85 -7.93
N TRP A 449 -1.65 -23.60 -6.82
CA TRP A 449 -0.44 -24.05 -6.15
C TRP A 449 0.37 -25.05 -6.98
N ARG A 450 -0.28 -26.13 -7.46
CA ARG A 450 0.37 -27.15 -8.29
C ARG A 450 0.74 -26.63 -9.68
N ASP A 451 -0.11 -25.78 -10.26
CA ASP A 451 0.15 -25.18 -11.56
C ASP A 451 1.39 -24.30 -11.53
N TRP A 452 1.65 -23.58 -10.43
CA TRP A 452 2.90 -22.83 -10.25
C TRP A 452 4.12 -23.74 -10.11
N TRP A 453 4.06 -24.77 -9.26
CA TRP A 453 5.17 -25.71 -9.08
C TRP A 453 5.57 -26.43 -10.37
N ARG A 454 4.61 -26.82 -11.20
CA ARG A 454 4.87 -27.43 -12.51
C ARG A 454 5.58 -26.51 -13.50
N ARG A 455 5.51 -25.18 -13.31
CA ARG A 455 6.25 -24.21 -14.15
C ARG A 455 7.69 -24.02 -13.68
N GLN A 456 8.02 -24.43 -12.45
CA GLN A 456 9.34 -24.28 -11.82
C GLN A 456 10.22 -25.54 -11.95
N ALA A 457 9.60 -26.69 -12.19
CA ALA A 457 10.25 -27.97 -12.51
C ALA A 457 10.43 -28.11 -14.02
#